data_AF-A0A927UH99-F1
#
_entry.id   AF-A0A927UH99-F1
#
_cell.length_a   1.000
_cell.length_b   1.000
_cell.length_c   1.000
_cell.angle_alpha   90.00
_cell.angle_beta   90.00
_cell.angle_gamma   90.00
#
_symmetry.space_group_name_H-M   'P 1'
#
loop_
_entity.id
_entity.type
_entity.pdbx_description
1 polymer ?
#
loop_
_entity_poly.entity_id
_entity_poly.type
_entity_poly.pdbx_seq_one_letter_code
_entity_poly.pdbx_strand_id
1 'polypeptide(L)'
;MAEETAIEENALSPEEDILDIPSEIAKRTLLKRDLRKVAIARMEDATRTEDDFREVIKAWDKEDANRERRERYHEVGRDDTQVPLEYNMSRDEIVIPAPIHSVYWRQIMKGEFLDAIFDCPYELHELVMDADISAILKGLNEKHKALFFFLVVRGYTTSYLASFYGQSDRNIRKVRATIERKIHKKLIPILEERIKYNYGLTMQERKFIESHCKKSLSVV
;
A
#
# COMPACT_ATOMS: atom_id res chain seq x y z
N MET A 1 58.11 -41.30 -25.20
CA MET A 1 58.83 -40.38 -24.30
C MET A 1 58.28 -39.01 -24.59
N ALA A 2 57.56 -38.45 -23.61
CA ALA A 2 56.77 -37.24 -23.78
C ALA A 2 57.68 -36.01 -23.91
N GLU A 3 57.39 -35.18 -24.93
CA GLU A 3 57.98 -33.86 -25.09
C GLU A 3 57.30 -32.91 -24.09
N GLU A 4 58.04 -32.52 -23.05
CA GLU A 4 57.70 -31.37 -22.21
C GLU A 4 57.87 -30.09 -23.03
N THR A 5 56.76 -29.56 -23.53
CA THR A 5 56.70 -28.16 -23.96
C THR A 5 56.13 -27.36 -22.79
N ALA A 6 57.04 -26.83 -21.98
CA ALA A 6 56.71 -25.88 -20.92
C ALA A 6 56.14 -24.61 -21.57
N ILE A 7 54.82 -24.47 -21.52
CA ILE A 7 54.17 -23.18 -21.71
C ILE A 7 54.45 -22.41 -20.43
N GLU A 8 55.43 -21.53 -20.50
CA GLU A 8 55.79 -20.59 -19.44
C GLU A 8 54.61 -19.61 -19.27
N GLU A 9 53.71 -19.92 -18.32
CA GLU A 9 52.74 -18.98 -17.80
C GLU A 9 53.51 -17.84 -17.14
N ASN A 10 53.77 -16.78 -17.91
CA ASN A 10 54.32 -15.55 -17.39
C ASN A 10 53.19 -14.77 -16.70
N ALA A 11 52.70 -15.32 -15.60
CA ALA A 11 51.81 -14.65 -14.67
C ALA A 11 52.65 -13.62 -13.91
N LEU A 12 52.51 -12.36 -14.29
CA LEU A 12 53.17 -11.23 -13.66
C LEU A 12 52.86 -11.24 -12.16
N SER A 13 53.91 -11.35 -11.34
CA SER A 13 53.84 -11.27 -9.87
C SER A 13 53.14 -9.96 -9.44
N PRO A 14 52.34 -9.95 -8.36
CA PRO A 14 51.61 -8.76 -7.91
C PRO A 14 52.48 -7.59 -7.43
N GLU A 15 53.80 -7.74 -7.38
CA GLU A 15 54.74 -6.81 -6.74
C GLU A 15 55.61 -6.01 -7.71
N GLU A 16 55.46 -6.14 -9.03
CA GLU A 16 56.18 -5.27 -9.97
C GLU A 16 55.47 -3.91 -10.14
N ASP A 17 56.20 -2.82 -9.95
CA ASP A 17 55.72 -1.46 -10.15
C ASP A 17 55.15 -1.33 -11.57
N ILE A 18 53.82 -1.25 -11.65
CA ILE A 18 53.04 -1.17 -12.90
C ILE A 18 53.52 0.01 -13.77
N LEU A 19 54.18 1.00 -13.15
CA LEU A 19 54.81 2.16 -13.74
C LEU A 19 55.98 1.83 -14.70
N ASP A 20 56.66 0.69 -14.55
CA ASP A 20 57.85 0.34 -15.33
C ASP A 20 57.59 -0.65 -16.47
N ILE A 21 56.36 -1.14 -16.61
CA ILE A 21 55.99 -2.08 -17.66
C ILE A 21 56.02 -1.38 -19.04
N PRO A 22 56.74 -1.94 -20.04
CA PRO A 22 56.73 -1.43 -21.40
C PRO A 22 55.31 -1.32 -21.96
N SER A 23 54.97 -0.16 -22.55
CA SER A 23 53.62 0.19 -23.04
C SER A 23 52.96 -0.91 -23.89
N GLU A 24 53.74 -1.64 -24.70
CA GLU A 24 53.24 -2.70 -25.58
C GLU A 24 52.81 -3.98 -24.84
N ILE A 25 53.44 -4.28 -23.71
CA ILE A 25 53.11 -5.45 -22.86
C ILE A 25 51.88 -5.10 -22.01
N ALA A 26 51.90 -3.90 -21.42
CA ALA A 26 50.80 -3.36 -20.62
C ALA A 26 49.46 -3.34 -21.39
N LYS A 27 49.46 -2.95 -22.67
CA LYS A 27 48.24 -2.93 -23.51
C LYS A 27 47.62 -4.31 -23.77
N ARG A 28 48.40 -5.38 -23.71
CA ARG A 28 47.94 -6.76 -23.98
C ARG A 28 47.40 -7.45 -22.72
N THR A 29 47.88 -7.05 -21.54
CA THR A 29 47.58 -7.74 -20.27
C THR A 29 46.67 -6.94 -19.33
N LEU A 30 46.75 -5.60 -19.34
CA LEU A 30 46.01 -4.75 -18.41
C LEU A 30 44.68 -4.28 -18.98
N LEU A 31 43.68 -4.18 -18.10
CA LEU A 31 42.40 -3.56 -18.43
C LEU A 31 42.61 -2.07 -18.74
N LYS A 32 41.80 -1.53 -19.66
CA LYS A 32 41.85 -0.11 -20.05
C LYS A 32 41.75 0.87 -18.87
N ARG A 33 41.09 0.48 -17.78
CA ARG A 33 40.98 1.27 -16.55
C ARG A 33 42.32 1.39 -15.81
N ASP A 34 43.08 0.31 -15.77
CA ASP A 34 44.32 0.21 -15.01
C ASP A 34 45.45 0.90 -15.79
N LEU A 35 45.43 0.78 -17.12
CA LEU A 35 46.27 1.59 -18.03
C LEU A 35 46.05 3.10 -17.88
N ARG A 36 44.80 3.54 -17.69
CA ARG A 36 44.49 4.97 -17.49
C ARG A 36 45.01 5.48 -16.15
N LYS A 37 44.87 4.70 -15.08
CA LYS A 37 45.43 5.05 -13.76
C LYS A 37 46.94 5.18 -13.81
N VAL A 38 47.62 4.23 -14.46
CA VAL A 38 49.08 4.26 -14.65
C VAL A 38 49.48 5.46 -15.51
N ALA A 39 48.72 5.78 -16.55
CA ALA A 39 48.98 6.96 -17.37
C ALA A 39 48.84 8.27 -16.57
N ILE A 40 47.82 8.38 -15.69
CA ILE A 40 47.64 9.53 -14.81
C ILE A 40 48.79 9.63 -13.80
N ALA A 41 49.19 8.52 -13.17
CA ALA A 41 50.34 8.49 -12.26
C ALA A 41 51.66 8.90 -12.94
N ARG A 42 51.91 8.45 -14.19
CA ARG A 42 53.06 8.90 -14.97
C ARG A 42 53.00 10.39 -15.32
N MET A 43 51.81 10.93 -15.56
CA MET A 43 51.64 12.37 -15.79
C MET A 43 51.93 13.14 -14.50
N GLU A 44 51.48 12.67 -13.34
CA GLU A 44 51.80 13.24 -12.03
C GLU A 44 53.31 13.29 -11.78
N ASP A 45 54.02 12.18 -11.98
CA ASP A 45 55.48 12.10 -11.79
C ASP A 45 56.27 13.00 -12.76
N ALA A 46 55.71 13.27 -13.95
CA ALA A 46 56.32 14.12 -14.97
C ALA A 46 56.02 15.62 -14.79
N THR A 47 55.04 15.99 -13.96
CA THR A 47 54.65 17.39 -13.77
C THR A 47 55.75 18.20 -13.10
N ARG A 48 56.08 19.37 -13.67
CA ARG A 48 57.08 20.29 -13.10
C ARG A 48 56.64 21.75 -13.10
N THR A 49 55.60 22.09 -13.85
CA THR A 49 55.08 23.46 -14.00
C THR A 49 53.62 23.55 -13.58
N GLU A 50 53.15 24.75 -13.23
CA GLU A 50 51.74 24.99 -12.86
C GLU A 50 50.76 24.61 -13.98
N ASP A 51 51.20 24.71 -15.25
CA ASP A 51 50.40 24.31 -16.41
C ASP A 51 50.21 22.79 -16.46
N ASP A 52 51.25 22.02 -16.18
CA ASP A 52 51.19 20.55 -16.13
C ASP A 52 50.22 20.08 -15.03
N PHE A 53 50.25 20.73 -13.86
CA PHE A 53 49.32 20.42 -12.77
C PHE A 53 47.87 20.69 -13.17
N ARG A 54 47.59 21.74 -13.95
CA ARG A 54 46.24 22.00 -14.47
C ARG A 54 45.76 20.90 -15.42
N GLU A 55 46.64 20.27 -16.18
CA GLU A 55 46.29 19.16 -17.05
C GLU A 55 46.01 17.88 -16.27
N VAL A 56 46.80 17.59 -15.25
CA VAL A 56 46.57 16.46 -14.32
C VAL A 56 45.23 16.59 -13.61
N ILE A 57 44.90 17.78 -13.09
CA ILE A 57 43.61 18.04 -12.44
C ILE A 57 42.45 17.75 -13.40
N LYS A 58 42.52 18.24 -14.64
CA LYS A 58 41.49 17.95 -15.67
C LYS A 58 41.34 16.46 -15.96
N ALA A 59 42.44 15.69 -15.93
CA ALA A 59 42.41 14.25 -16.13
C ALA A 59 41.70 13.54 -14.97
N TRP A 60 41.94 13.97 -13.73
CA TRP A 60 41.25 13.49 -12.54
C TRP A 60 39.77 13.85 -12.53
N ASP A 61 39.42 15.11 -12.77
CA ASP A 61 38.03 15.57 -12.84
C ASP A 61 37.20 14.75 -13.84
N LYS A 62 37.84 14.36 -14.96
CA LYS A 62 37.20 13.53 -15.98
C LYS A 62 36.98 12.08 -15.53
N GLU A 63 37.92 11.47 -14.82
CA GLU A 63 37.72 10.12 -14.27
C GLU A 63 36.71 10.14 -13.11
N ASP A 64 36.68 11.20 -12.33
CA ASP A 64 35.73 11.37 -11.23
C ASP A 64 34.30 11.59 -11.75
N ALA A 65 34.10 12.47 -12.73
CA ALA A 65 32.81 12.62 -13.40
C ALA A 65 32.32 11.31 -14.05
N ASN A 66 33.23 10.47 -14.55
CA ASN A 66 32.88 9.14 -15.08
C ASN A 66 32.56 8.12 -13.98
N ARG A 67 33.13 8.26 -12.79
CA ARG A 67 32.77 7.47 -11.60
C ARG A 67 31.38 7.87 -11.12
N GLU A 68 31.15 9.15 -10.86
CA GLU A 68 29.85 9.68 -10.45
C GLU A 68 28.75 9.35 -11.46
N ARG A 69 29.04 9.43 -12.78
CA ARG A 69 28.08 9.01 -13.81
C ARG A 69 27.70 7.55 -13.67
N ARG A 70 28.66 6.65 -13.41
CA ARG A 70 28.40 5.21 -13.22
C ARG A 70 27.64 4.94 -11.93
N GLU A 71 27.97 5.64 -10.86
CA GLU A 71 27.26 5.56 -9.58
C GLU A 71 25.81 6.02 -9.74
N ARG A 72 25.55 7.13 -10.45
CA ARG A 72 24.19 7.60 -10.78
C ARG A 72 23.34 6.62 -11.61
N TYR A 73 23.94 5.71 -12.39
CA TYR A 73 23.16 4.67 -13.08
C TYR A 73 22.71 3.54 -12.15
N HIS A 74 23.38 3.37 -11.01
CA HIS A 74 23.07 2.37 -9.99
C HIS A 74 22.31 2.96 -8.80
N GLU A 75 22.37 4.28 -8.61
CA GLU A 75 21.44 5.05 -7.81
C GLU A 75 20.11 5.16 -8.57
N VAL A 76 19.33 4.09 -8.55
CA VAL A 76 17.89 4.21 -8.74
C VAL A 76 17.41 5.07 -7.57
N GLY A 77 17.27 6.38 -7.81
CA GLY A 77 16.79 7.35 -6.83
C GLY A 77 15.47 6.85 -6.27
N ARG A 78 15.53 6.28 -5.07
CA ARG A 78 14.36 5.96 -4.28
C ARG A 78 13.98 7.27 -3.63
N ASP A 79 12.90 7.86 -4.10
CA ASP A 79 12.31 9.05 -3.54
C ASP A 79 12.14 8.84 -2.02
N ASP A 80 12.71 9.72 -1.18
CA ASP A 80 12.57 9.65 0.28
C ASP A 80 11.10 9.78 0.74
N THR A 81 10.18 10.14 -0.18
CA THR A 81 8.73 10.09 0.07
C THR A 81 8.12 8.71 -0.15
N GLN A 82 8.82 7.75 -0.76
CA GLN A 82 8.46 6.34 -0.72
C GLN A 82 8.98 5.74 0.58
N VAL A 83 8.06 5.65 1.53
CA VAL A 83 8.07 4.75 2.69
C VAL A 83 9.15 3.66 2.56
N PRO A 84 10.21 3.67 3.39
CA PRO A 84 11.29 2.69 3.31
C PRO A 84 10.72 1.28 3.26
N LEU A 85 11.36 0.36 2.52
CA LEU A 85 10.93 -1.03 2.49
C LEU A 85 10.81 -1.62 3.91
N GLU A 86 11.60 -1.07 4.83
CA GLU A 86 11.71 -1.39 6.26
C GLU A 86 10.64 -0.75 7.15
N TYR A 87 9.91 0.23 6.64
CA TYR A 87 8.87 0.91 7.40
C TYR A 87 7.72 -0.06 7.63
N ASN A 88 7.58 -0.50 8.89
CA ASN A 88 6.71 -1.58 9.35
C ASN A 88 7.14 -3.01 8.96
N MET A 89 8.42 -3.26 8.64
CA MET A 89 8.91 -4.65 8.59
C MET A 89 8.91 -5.27 10.00
N SER A 90 8.49 -6.53 10.09
CA SER A 90 8.68 -7.31 11.31
C SER A 90 10.18 -7.53 11.55
N ARG A 91 10.57 -7.76 12.81
CA ARG A 91 11.97 -8.08 13.16
C ARG A 91 12.51 -9.33 12.45
N ASP A 92 11.65 -10.13 11.83
CA ASP A 92 11.98 -11.41 11.22
C ASP A 92 12.31 -11.29 9.71
N GLU A 93 12.50 -10.08 9.16
CA GLU A 93 12.89 -9.81 7.75
C GLU A 93 11.95 -10.39 6.67
N ILE A 94 10.80 -10.93 7.07
CA ILE A 94 9.80 -11.41 6.14
C ILE A 94 9.13 -10.17 5.53
N VAL A 95 9.33 -9.93 4.23
CA VAL A 95 8.63 -8.91 3.42
C VAL A 95 7.17 -9.33 3.24
N ILE A 96 6.42 -9.35 4.34
CA ILE A 96 4.98 -9.37 4.35
C ILE A 96 4.55 -7.91 4.47
N PRO A 97 3.86 -7.32 3.47
CA PRO A 97 3.26 -6.02 3.63
C PRO A 97 2.48 -5.96 4.95
N ALA A 98 2.82 -5.00 5.81
CA ALA A 98 2.08 -4.76 7.03
C ALA A 98 0.57 -4.62 6.74
N PRO A 99 -0.32 -5.06 7.63
CA PRO A 99 -0.53 -6.43 8.04
C PRO A 99 -1.50 -7.13 7.05
N ILE A 100 -1.02 -8.06 6.21
CA ILE A 100 -1.89 -8.96 5.42
C ILE A 100 -2.95 -9.67 6.28
N HIS A 101 -2.66 -9.86 7.58
CA HIS A 101 -3.55 -10.52 8.52
C HIS A 101 -4.66 -9.60 9.08
N SER A 102 -4.57 -8.28 8.92
CA SER A 102 -5.64 -7.38 9.37
C SER A 102 -6.81 -7.40 8.39
N VAL A 103 -8.00 -7.72 8.90
CA VAL A 103 -9.25 -7.72 8.12
C VAL A 103 -9.51 -6.33 7.53
N TYR A 104 -9.31 -5.28 8.31
CA TYR A 104 -9.49 -3.89 7.88
C TYR A 104 -8.51 -3.49 6.78
N TRP A 105 -7.25 -3.93 6.85
CA TRP A 105 -6.27 -3.62 5.82
C TRP A 105 -6.63 -4.27 4.47
N ARG A 106 -7.12 -5.51 4.50
CA ARG A 106 -7.63 -6.19 3.30
C ARG A 106 -8.87 -5.51 2.72
N GLN A 107 -9.75 -4.98 3.56
CA GLN A 107 -10.93 -4.21 3.15
C GLN A 107 -10.53 -2.88 2.48
N ILE A 108 -9.62 -2.13 3.10
CA ILE A 108 -9.08 -0.87 2.55
C ILE A 108 -8.45 -1.11 1.17
N MET A 109 -7.63 -2.16 1.04
CA MET A 109 -6.98 -2.50 -0.23
C MET A 109 -7.95 -2.93 -1.33
N LYS A 110 -9.13 -3.47 -0.96
CA LYS A 110 -10.20 -3.80 -1.91
C LYS A 110 -11.07 -2.60 -2.29
N GLY A 111 -10.87 -1.44 -1.65
CA GLY A 111 -11.72 -0.26 -1.82
C GLY A 111 -13.01 -0.30 -0.99
N GLU A 112 -13.21 -1.31 -0.14
CA GLU A 112 -14.34 -1.43 0.78
C GLU A 112 -13.99 -0.77 2.13
N PHE A 113 -13.81 0.55 2.13
CA PHE A 113 -13.27 1.26 3.30
C PHE A 113 -14.33 1.74 4.30
N LEU A 114 -15.62 1.74 3.95
CA LEU A 114 -16.67 2.30 4.81
C LEU A 114 -16.74 1.60 6.17
N ASP A 115 -16.63 0.27 6.19
CA ASP A 115 -16.62 -0.50 7.45
C ASP A 115 -15.33 -0.27 8.27
N ALA A 116 -14.24 0.14 7.62
CA ALA A 116 -12.99 0.49 8.29
C ALA A 116 -12.98 1.92 8.85
N ILE A 117 -13.68 2.85 8.19
CA ILE A 117 -13.80 4.25 8.64
C ILE A 117 -14.90 4.37 9.70
N PHE A 118 -16.08 3.81 9.44
CA PHE A 118 -17.28 3.97 10.28
C PHE A 118 -17.57 2.72 11.11
N ASP A 119 -16.62 2.35 11.96
CA ASP A 119 -16.74 1.17 12.83
C ASP A 119 -17.43 1.45 14.18
N CYS A 120 -18.07 2.61 14.29
CA CYS A 120 -18.72 3.09 15.49
C CYS A 120 -20.25 2.90 15.42
N PRO A 121 -20.90 2.29 16.44
CA PRO A 121 -22.35 2.11 16.41
C PRO A 121 -23.15 3.42 16.35
N TYR A 122 -22.59 4.54 16.82
CA TYR A 122 -23.27 5.84 16.82
C TYR A 122 -23.29 6.50 15.42
N GLU A 123 -22.36 6.09 14.55
CA GLU A 123 -22.18 6.57 13.18
C GLU A 123 -22.85 5.65 12.15
N LEU A 124 -23.73 4.74 12.60
CA LEU A 124 -24.50 3.81 11.76
C LEU A 124 -25.15 4.44 10.51
N HIS A 125 -25.50 5.73 10.58
CA HIS A 125 -26.13 6.46 9.49
C HIS A 125 -25.18 6.78 8.33
N GLU A 126 -23.88 6.78 8.56
CA GLU A 126 -22.84 6.99 7.53
C GLU A 126 -22.58 5.71 6.71
N LEU A 127 -23.00 4.55 7.20
CA LEU A 127 -22.90 3.27 6.48
C LEU A 127 -23.95 3.12 5.36
N VAL A 128 -24.91 4.06 5.26
CA VAL A 128 -26.01 3.97 4.29
C VAL A 128 -25.98 5.18 3.36
N MET A 129 -26.00 4.91 2.05
CA MET A 129 -26.02 5.96 1.03
C MET A 129 -27.37 6.64 0.85
N ASP A 130 -28.48 5.94 1.11
CA ASP A 130 -29.82 6.52 0.99
C ASP A 130 -30.06 7.57 2.07
N ALA A 131 -30.34 8.81 1.65
CA ALA A 131 -30.51 9.95 2.55
C ALA A 131 -31.68 9.78 3.52
N ASP A 132 -32.78 9.17 3.08
CA ASP A 132 -33.97 8.97 3.92
C ASP A 132 -33.70 7.89 4.97
N ILE A 133 -33.06 6.80 4.58
CA ILE A 133 -32.66 5.73 5.51
C ILE A 133 -31.62 6.26 6.50
N SER A 134 -30.63 7.03 6.02
CA SER A 134 -29.61 7.66 6.87
C SER A 134 -30.25 8.56 7.94
N ALA A 135 -31.20 9.42 7.55
CA ALA A 135 -31.94 10.27 8.49
C ALA A 135 -32.75 9.46 9.52
N ILE A 136 -33.38 8.36 9.10
CA ILE A 136 -34.12 7.46 9.99
C ILE A 136 -33.18 6.84 11.03
N LEU A 137 -32.02 6.31 10.59
CA LEU A 137 -31.03 5.67 11.44
C LEU A 137 -30.39 6.68 12.42
N LYS A 138 -30.11 7.89 11.97
CA LYS A 138 -29.58 8.97 12.81
C LYS A 138 -30.51 9.28 13.98
N GLY A 139 -31.83 9.23 13.76
CA GLY A 139 -32.86 9.45 14.76
C GLY A 139 -33.20 8.25 15.67
N LEU A 140 -32.48 7.13 15.60
CA LEU A 140 -32.62 6.03 16.55
C LEU A 140 -31.98 6.36 17.90
N ASN A 141 -32.47 5.73 18.97
CA ASN A 141 -31.86 5.84 20.29
C ASN A 141 -30.47 5.18 20.28
N GLU A 142 -29.52 5.68 21.07
CA GLU A 142 -28.15 5.16 21.17
C GLU A 142 -28.09 3.66 21.47
N LYS A 143 -28.88 3.20 22.46
CA LYS A 143 -28.98 1.76 22.79
C LYS A 143 -29.52 0.93 21.63
N HIS A 144 -30.43 1.50 20.84
CA HIS A 144 -30.97 0.84 19.66
C HIS A 144 -29.95 0.81 18.53
N LYS A 145 -29.19 1.89 18.32
CA LYS A 145 -28.09 1.96 17.34
C LYS A 145 -27.04 0.90 17.64
N ALA A 146 -26.57 0.82 18.89
CA ALA A 146 -25.60 -0.18 19.34
C ALA A 146 -26.08 -1.61 19.06
N LEU A 147 -27.29 -1.95 19.52
CA LEU A 147 -27.84 -3.29 19.34
C LEU A 147 -28.08 -3.63 17.86
N PHE A 148 -28.54 -2.66 17.06
CA PHE A 148 -28.76 -2.86 15.63
C PHE A 148 -27.45 -3.03 14.86
N PHE A 149 -26.44 -2.22 15.17
CA PHE A 149 -25.10 -2.32 14.59
C PHE A 149 -24.51 -3.72 14.80
N PHE A 150 -24.51 -4.23 16.04
CA PHE A 150 -23.95 -5.55 16.30
C PHE A 150 -24.72 -6.69 15.63
N LEU A 151 -26.05 -6.58 15.55
CA LEU A 151 -26.89 -7.61 14.92
C LEU A 151 -26.79 -7.61 13.39
N VAL A 152 -26.85 -6.44 12.77
CA VAL A 152 -27.02 -6.31 11.30
C VAL A 152 -25.68 -6.08 10.60
N VAL A 153 -24.83 -5.20 11.14
CA VAL A 153 -23.54 -4.85 10.53
C VAL A 153 -22.48 -5.89 10.91
N ARG A 154 -22.33 -6.20 12.19
CA ARG A 154 -21.33 -7.17 12.66
C ARG A 154 -21.79 -8.63 12.65
N GLY A 155 -23.07 -8.90 12.37
CA GLY A 155 -23.62 -10.25 12.25
C GLY A 155 -23.57 -11.09 13.54
N TYR A 156 -23.55 -10.46 14.72
CA TYR A 156 -23.54 -11.19 15.98
C TYR A 156 -24.86 -11.93 16.21
N THR A 157 -24.77 -13.10 16.86
CA THR A 157 -25.95 -13.87 17.22
C THR A 157 -26.69 -13.21 18.38
N THR A 158 -28.01 -13.41 18.43
CA THR A 158 -28.84 -12.87 19.50
C THR A 158 -28.50 -13.48 20.86
N SER A 159 -28.06 -14.75 20.90
CA SER A 159 -27.60 -15.43 22.11
C SER A 159 -26.30 -14.85 22.64
N TYR A 160 -25.34 -14.52 21.77
CA TYR A 160 -24.09 -13.88 22.15
C TYR A 160 -24.34 -12.50 22.77
N LEU A 161 -25.15 -11.67 22.11
CA LEU A 161 -25.52 -10.35 22.64
C LEU A 161 -26.31 -10.43 23.95
N ALA A 162 -27.20 -11.41 24.08
CA ALA A 162 -27.95 -11.63 25.30
C ALA A 162 -27.01 -11.90 26.48
N SER A 163 -26.02 -12.78 26.29
CA SER A 163 -24.99 -13.05 27.30
C SER A 163 -24.15 -11.80 27.61
N PHE A 164 -23.72 -11.06 26.59
CA PHE A 164 -22.92 -9.84 26.73
C PHE A 164 -23.64 -8.75 27.54
N TYR A 165 -24.93 -8.53 27.27
CA TYR A 165 -25.73 -7.52 27.97
C TYR A 165 -26.36 -8.02 29.29
N GLY A 166 -26.17 -9.29 29.66
CA GLY A 166 -26.83 -9.88 30.83
C GLY A 166 -28.36 -9.93 30.70
N GLN A 167 -28.87 -10.13 29.49
CA GLN A 167 -30.31 -10.16 29.18
C GLN A 167 -30.74 -11.52 28.63
N SER A 168 -32.06 -11.75 28.54
CA SER A 168 -32.56 -12.94 27.84
C SER A 168 -32.51 -12.75 26.32
N ASP A 169 -32.23 -13.84 25.58
CA ASP A 169 -32.29 -13.86 24.12
C ASP A 169 -33.65 -13.36 23.57
N ARG A 170 -34.74 -13.71 24.27
CA ARG A 170 -36.09 -13.22 23.97
C ARG A 170 -36.17 -11.69 24.03
N ASN A 171 -35.51 -11.06 25.00
CA ASN A 171 -35.49 -9.61 25.12
C ASN A 171 -34.77 -8.98 23.92
N ILE A 172 -33.60 -9.50 23.55
CA ILE A 172 -32.83 -9.01 22.38
C ILE A 172 -33.67 -9.09 21.10
N ARG A 173 -34.35 -10.22 20.85
CA ARG A 173 -35.26 -10.37 19.70
C ARG A 173 -36.43 -9.37 19.76
N LYS A 174 -36.99 -9.13 20.94
CA LYS A 174 -38.08 -8.15 21.12
C LYS A 174 -37.59 -6.72 20.85
N VAL A 175 -36.39 -6.37 21.29
CA VAL A 175 -35.78 -5.05 21.00
C VAL A 175 -35.51 -4.92 19.51
N ARG A 176 -34.92 -5.92 18.86
CA ARG A 176 -34.72 -5.96 17.40
C ARG A 176 -36.02 -5.68 16.64
N ALA A 177 -37.09 -6.43 16.94
CA ALA A 177 -38.40 -6.22 16.32
C ALA A 177 -39.00 -4.83 16.61
N THR A 178 -38.61 -4.20 17.73
CA THR A 178 -39.02 -2.83 18.06
C THR A 178 -38.25 -1.80 17.23
N ILE A 179 -36.96 -2.05 16.96
CA ILE A 179 -36.13 -1.21 16.08
C ILE A 179 -36.65 -1.28 14.65
N GLU A 180 -36.88 -2.49 14.12
CA GLU A 180 -37.44 -2.71 12.78
C GLU A 180 -38.78 -1.96 12.61
N ARG A 181 -39.70 -2.10 13.58
CA ARG A 181 -40.97 -1.35 13.56
C ARG A 181 -40.77 0.17 13.55
N LYS A 182 -39.79 0.70 14.30
CA LYS A 182 -39.49 2.14 14.32
C LYS A 182 -38.96 2.63 12.97
N ILE A 183 -38.10 1.85 12.33
CA ILE A 183 -37.57 2.15 10.99
C ILE A 183 -38.71 2.13 9.98
N HIS A 184 -39.50 1.05 9.94
CA HIS A 184 -40.61 0.89 8.99
C HIS A 184 -41.66 2.00 9.16
N LYS A 185 -42.01 2.36 10.39
CA LYS A 185 -42.97 3.44 10.67
C LYS A 185 -42.55 4.79 10.08
N LYS A 186 -41.25 5.06 9.97
CA LYS A 186 -40.73 6.28 9.36
C LYS A 186 -40.52 6.14 7.85
N LEU A 187 -40.14 4.96 7.37
CA LEU A 187 -39.85 4.72 5.96
C LEU A 187 -41.12 4.64 5.09
N ILE A 188 -42.17 3.97 5.58
CA ILE A 188 -43.44 3.83 4.85
C ILE A 188 -44.01 5.17 4.35
N PRO A 189 -44.20 6.21 5.20
CA PRO A 189 -44.79 7.47 4.72
C PRO A 189 -43.92 8.17 3.68
N ILE A 190 -42.59 8.07 3.79
CA ILE A 190 -41.65 8.62 2.80
C ILE A 190 -41.87 7.94 1.44
N LEU A 191 -41.98 6.62 1.43
CA LEU A 191 -42.23 5.87 0.20
C LEU A 191 -43.63 6.12 -0.38
N GLU A 192 -44.65 6.28 0.47
CA GLU A 192 -46.01 6.65 0.04
C GLU A 192 -46.05 8.05 -0.60
N GLU A 193 -45.32 9.02 -0.05
CA GLU A 193 -45.16 10.33 -0.66
C GLU A 193 -44.44 10.23 -2.01
N ARG A 194 -43.37 9.42 -2.10
CA ARG A 194 -42.68 9.17 -3.37
C ARG A 194 -43.63 8.60 -4.44
N ILE A 195 -44.50 7.65 -4.08
CA ILE A 195 -45.56 7.13 -4.97
C ILE A 195 -46.50 8.25 -5.40
N LYS A 196 -46.99 9.05 -4.45
CA LYS A 196 -47.97 10.12 -4.70
C LYS A 196 -47.46 11.17 -5.70
N TYR A 197 -46.18 11.51 -5.63
CA TYR A 197 -45.55 12.46 -6.55
C TYR A 197 -44.93 11.80 -7.79
N ASN A 198 -45.16 10.49 -7.99
CA ASN A 198 -44.67 9.70 -9.12
C ASN A 198 -43.14 9.70 -9.27
N TYR A 199 -42.42 9.70 -8.14
CA TYR A 199 -40.97 9.49 -8.12
C TYR A 199 -40.60 8.02 -8.36
N GLY A 200 -39.43 7.78 -8.94
CA GLY A 200 -38.92 6.44 -9.18
C GLY A 200 -38.67 5.67 -7.88
N LEU A 201 -39.17 4.44 -7.81
CA LEU A 201 -38.94 3.50 -6.71
C LEU A 201 -38.09 2.33 -7.19
N THR A 202 -37.16 1.88 -6.34
CA THR A 202 -36.39 0.67 -6.55
C THR A 202 -37.28 -0.57 -6.43
N MET A 203 -36.84 -1.70 -7.02
CA MET A 203 -37.56 -2.97 -6.95
C MET A 203 -37.72 -3.47 -5.50
N GLN A 204 -36.78 -3.16 -4.62
CA GLN A 204 -36.84 -3.54 -3.21
C GLN A 204 -37.88 -2.72 -2.45
N GLU A 205 -37.93 -1.40 -2.69
CA GLU A 205 -38.94 -0.52 -2.07
C GLU A 205 -40.36 -0.90 -2.51
N ARG A 206 -40.57 -1.27 -3.78
CA ARG A 206 -41.87 -1.77 -4.27
C ARG A 206 -42.32 -3.02 -3.52
N LYS A 207 -41.45 -4.03 -3.42
CA LYS A 207 -41.71 -5.27 -2.66
C LYS A 207 -41.96 -5.00 -1.18
N PHE A 208 -41.25 -4.03 -0.61
CA PHE A 208 -41.45 -3.62 0.78
C PHE A 208 -42.84 -3.03 1.01
N ILE A 209 -43.28 -2.11 0.16
CA ILE A 209 -44.62 -1.52 0.23
C ILE A 209 -45.69 -2.59 0.00
N GLU A 210 -45.52 -3.49 -0.96
CA GLU A 210 -46.43 -4.63 -1.21
C GLU A 210 -46.65 -5.49 0.04
N SER A 211 -45.58 -5.81 0.76
CA SER A 211 -45.64 -6.68 1.93
C SER A 211 -46.13 -5.98 3.20
N HIS A 212 -45.88 -4.67 3.34
CA HIS A 212 -46.19 -3.91 4.55
C HIS A 212 -47.44 -3.01 4.45
N CYS A 213 -47.80 -2.56 3.25
CA CYS A 213 -48.98 -1.76 2.96
C CYS A 213 -49.98 -2.57 2.11
N LYS A 214 -50.81 -3.39 2.76
CA LYS A 214 -51.91 -4.14 2.13
C LYS A 214 -53.03 -3.28 1.50
N LYS A 215 -52.83 -1.97 1.29
CA LYS A 215 -53.88 -1.03 0.86
C LYS A 215 -53.54 -0.09 -0.30
N SER A 216 -52.36 -0.13 -0.91
CA SER A 216 -51.97 0.84 -1.96
C SER A 216 -51.73 0.24 -3.34
N LEU A 217 -52.24 -0.96 -3.64
CA LEU A 217 -52.18 -1.57 -4.98
C LEU A 217 -53.57 -1.93 -5.51
N SER A 218 -54.50 -1.02 -5.35
CA SER A 218 -55.62 -0.86 -6.27
C SER A 218 -55.45 0.51 -6.90
N VAL A 219 -55.43 0.58 -8.24
CA VAL A 219 -55.09 1.75 -9.08
C VAL A 219 -53.62 1.73 -9.54
N VAL A 220 -53.31 0.82 -10.47
CA VAL A 220 -53.09 1.15 -11.90
C VAL A 220 -53.77 0.06 -12.72
#